data_AF-Q4PJ03-F1
#
_entry.id   AF-Q4PJ03-F1
#
_cell.length_a   1.000
_cell.length_b   1.000
_cell.length_c   1.000
_cell.angle_alpha   90.00
_cell.angle_beta   90.00
_cell.angle_gamma   90.00
#
_symmetry.space_group_name_H-M   'P 1'
#
loop_
_entity.id
_entity.type
_entity.pdbx_description
1 polymer ?
#
loop_
_entity_poly.entity_id
_entity_poly.type
_entity_poly.pdbx_seq_one_letter_code
_entity_poly.pdbx_strand_id
1 'polypeptide(L)'
;MELYNTDKEFKTLVDHPLIKREDFFEFAKKIFGELEESSLNIIFYLIEKDRLSSIRGIVAEYLKIYYAKNQILDVEAILRMNLT
;
A
#
# COMPACT_ATOMS: atom_id res chain seq x y z
N MET A 1 3.67 1.53 -2.70
CA MET A 1 2.80 1.45 -3.89
C MET A 1 3.48 0.78 -5.08
N GLU A 2 4.82 0.67 -5.11
CA GLU A 2 5.48 -0.12 -6.13
C GLU A 2 4.98 -1.57 -6.14
N LEU A 3 5.00 -2.28 -5.00
CA LEU A 3 4.52 -3.67 -4.89
C LEU A 3 3.11 -3.94 -5.47
N TYR A 4 2.10 -3.09 -5.25
CA TYR A 4 0.77 -3.29 -5.88
C TYR A 4 0.81 -3.12 -7.40
N ASN A 5 1.69 -2.28 -7.91
CA ASN A 5 1.83 -2.02 -9.33
C ASN A 5 2.84 -2.95 -10.02
N THR A 6 3.81 -3.50 -9.27
CA THR A 6 4.92 -4.33 -9.78
C THR A 6 4.68 -5.82 -9.57
N ASP A 7 3.95 -6.22 -8.52
CA ASP A 7 3.72 -7.62 -8.18
C ASP A 7 2.35 -8.10 -8.70
N LYS A 8 2.42 -8.94 -9.75
CA LYS A 8 1.23 -9.55 -10.36
C LYS A 8 0.54 -10.54 -9.44
N GLU A 9 1.26 -11.25 -8.57
CA GLU A 9 0.65 -12.20 -7.63
C GLU A 9 -0.14 -11.43 -6.58
N PHE A 10 0.43 -10.36 -6.02
CA PHE A 10 -0.27 -9.53 -5.05
C PHE A 10 -1.54 -8.89 -5.64
N LYS A 11 -1.46 -8.34 -6.85
CA LYS A 11 -2.62 -7.76 -7.53
C LYS A 11 -3.72 -8.80 -7.80
N THR A 12 -3.34 -9.96 -8.34
CA THR A 12 -4.28 -11.05 -8.62
C THR A 12 -4.97 -11.52 -7.34
N LEU A 13 -4.23 -11.57 -6.23
CA LEU A 13 -4.73 -12.01 -4.94
C LEU A 13 -5.70 -10.99 -4.31
N VAL A 14 -5.40 -9.69 -4.37
CA VAL A 14 -6.33 -8.61 -3.93
C VAL A 14 -7.64 -8.66 -4.68
N ASP A 15 -7.59 -8.98 -5.97
CA ASP A 15 -8.76 -8.95 -6.86
C ASP A 15 -9.49 -10.32 -6.96
N HIS A 16 -8.99 -11.38 -6.31
CA HIS A 16 -9.54 -12.73 -6.45
C HIS A 16 -10.68 -13.04 -5.45
N PRO A 17 -11.93 -13.24 -5.91
CA PRO A 17 -13.11 -13.33 -5.04
C PRO A 17 -13.27 -14.65 -4.26
N LEU A 18 -12.40 -15.65 -4.50
CA LEU A 18 -12.57 -17.03 -3.99
C LEU A 18 -11.40 -17.57 -3.15
N ILE A 19 -10.46 -16.73 -2.71
CA ILE A 19 -9.38 -17.17 -1.80
C ILE A 19 -9.94 -17.27 -0.37
N LYS A 20 -9.64 -18.37 0.33
CA LYS A 20 -10.02 -18.51 1.74
C LYS A 20 -9.22 -17.52 2.57
N ARG A 21 -9.84 -16.94 3.60
CA ARG A 21 -9.19 -15.93 4.44
C ARG A 21 -7.89 -16.43 5.07
N GLU A 22 -7.84 -17.70 5.49
CA GLU A 22 -6.63 -18.30 6.07
C GLU A 22 -5.44 -18.29 5.09
N ASP A 23 -5.67 -18.66 3.84
CA ASP A 23 -4.63 -18.65 2.78
C ASP A 23 -4.12 -17.21 2.52
N PHE A 24 -5.01 -16.23 2.69
CA PHE A 24 -4.72 -14.81 2.54
C PHE A 24 -3.81 -14.28 3.65
N PHE A 25 -4.00 -14.73 4.89
CA PHE A 25 -3.15 -14.35 6.03
C PHE A 25 -1.73 -14.90 5.88
N GLU A 26 -1.59 -16.17 5.50
CA GLU A 26 -0.29 -16.79 5.26
C GLU A 26 0.46 -16.12 4.11
N PHE A 27 -0.26 -15.79 3.02
CA PHE A 27 0.34 -15.04 1.92
C PHE A 27 0.76 -13.63 2.33
N ALA A 28 -0.10 -12.91 3.07
CA ALA A 28 0.23 -11.58 3.57
C ALA A 28 1.46 -11.62 4.51
N LYS A 29 1.58 -12.63 5.38
CA LYS A 29 2.80 -12.84 6.18
C LYS A 29 4.03 -13.09 5.32
N LYS A 30 3.91 -13.85 4.23
CA LYS A 30 5.03 -14.13 3.33
C LYS A 30 5.53 -12.88 2.59
N ILE A 31 4.61 -12.02 2.17
CA ILE A 31 4.93 -10.80 1.40
C ILE A 31 5.35 -9.64 2.31
N PHE A 32 4.70 -9.51 3.47
CA PHE A 32 4.83 -8.36 4.36
C PHE A 32 5.50 -8.70 5.69
N GLY A 33 6.03 -9.90 5.88
CA GLY A 33 6.57 -10.38 7.15
C GLY A 33 7.74 -9.57 7.70
N GLU A 34 8.40 -8.78 6.85
CA GLU A 34 9.48 -7.86 7.26
C GLU A 34 8.97 -6.47 7.70
N LEU A 35 7.68 -6.17 7.50
CA LEU A 35 7.11 -4.91 7.96
C LEU A 35 6.98 -4.90 9.49
N GLU A 36 6.97 -3.70 10.06
CA GLU A 36 6.63 -3.52 11.47
C GLU A 36 5.26 -4.12 11.79
N GLU A 37 5.12 -4.65 13.00
CA GLU A 37 3.90 -5.28 13.50
C GLU A 37 2.68 -4.37 13.37
N SER A 38 2.86 -3.06 13.62
CA SER A 38 1.82 -2.04 13.45
C SER A 38 1.29 -1.98 12.00
N SER A 39 2.17 -2.10 11.01
CA SER A 39 1.83 -2.06 9.59
C SER A 39 1.19 -3.37 9.13
N LEU A 40 1.72 -4.49 9.61
CA LEU A 40 1.12 -5.83 9.41
C LEU A 40 -0.31 -5.88 9.95
N ASN A 41 -0.54 -5.35 11.15
CA ASN A 41 -1.86 -5.32 11.78
C ASN A 41 -2.87 -4.52 10.97
N ILE A 42 -2.46 -3.42 10.32
CA ILE A 42 -3.34 -2.66 9.41
C ILE A 42 -3.71 -3.51 8.20
N ILE A 43 -2.75 -4.22 7.60
CA ILE A 43 -3.01 -5.09 6.43
C ILE A 43 -3.98 -6.21 6.80
N PHE A 44 -3.73 -6.88 7.93
CA PHE A 44 -4.61 -7.92 8.47
C PHE A 44 -6.02 -7.41 8.75
N TYR A 45 -6.14 -6.24 9.38
CA TYR A 45 -7.44 -5.62 9.63
C TYR A 45 -8.20 -5.35 8.31
N LEU A 46 -7.52 -4.88 7.27
CA LEU A 46 -8.13 -4.64 5.97
C LEU A 46 -8.58 -5.93 5.29
N ILE A 47 -7.81 -7.02 5.43
CA ILE A 47 -8.18 -8.35 4.92
C ILE A 47 -9.42 -8.88 5.65
N GLU A 48 -9.45 -8.81 6.99
CA GLU A 48 -10.60 -9.26 7.78
C GLU A 48 -11.91 -8.55 7.42
N LYS A 49 -11.81 -7.28 7.02
CA LYS A 49 -12.95 -6.44 6.67
C LYS A 49 -13.31 -6.45 5.20
N ASP A 50 -12.61 -7.24 4.37
CA ASP A 50 -12.78 -7.27 2.92
C ASP A 50 -12.59 -5.87 2.28
N ARG A 51 -11.57 -5.14 2.76
CA ARG A 51 -11.28 -3.74 2.40
C ARG A 51 -9.85 -3.53 1.92
N LEU A 52 -9.15 -4.59 1.55
CA LEU A 52 -7.76 -4.49 1.11
C LEU A 52 -7.59 -3.58 -0.12
N SER A 53 -8.60 -3.51 -0.99
CA SER A 53 -8.67 -2.56 -2.11
C SER A 53 -8.56 -1.08 -1.68
N SER A 54 -8.93 -0.75 -0.44
CA SER A 54 -8.84 0.61 0.11
C SER A 54 -7.41 1.03 0.47
N ILE A 55 -6.44 0.11 0.46
CA ILE A 55 -5.06 0.37 0.88
C ILE A 55 -4.41 1.51 0.08
N ARG A 56 -4.76 1.67 -1.20
CA ARG A 56 -4.28 2.78 -2.04
C ARG A 56 -4.70 4.14 -1.48
N GLY A 57 -5.97 4.27 -1.09
CA GLY A 57 -6.51 5.50 -0.51
C GLY A 57 -5.88 5.80 0.85
N ILE A 58 -5.70 4.77 1.69
CA ILE A 58 -5.06 4.91 3.00
C ILE A 58 -3.62 5.43 2.86
N VAL A 59 -2.84 4.87 1.93
CA VAL A 59 -1.46 5.33 1.66
C VAL A 59 -1.46 6.78 1.18
N ALA A 60 -2.38 7.16 0.28
CA ALA A 60 -2.47 8.53 -0.22
C ALA A 60 -2.79 9.54 0.90
N GLU A 61 -3.74 9.23 1.78
CA GLU A 61 -4.07 10.09 2.92
C GLU A 61 -2.95 10.11 3.98
N TYR A 62 -2.29 8.98 4.22
CA TYR A 62 -1.13 8.91 5.12
C TYR A 62 0.00 9.85 4.64
N LEU A 63 0.32 9.84 3.34
CA LEU A 63 1.35 10.70 2.78
C LEU A 63 1.02 12.18 2.93
N LYS A 64 -0.24 12.59 2.73
CA LYS A 64 -0.67 13.99 2.98
C LYS A 64 -0.40 14.41 4.43
N ILE A 65 -0.75 13.56 5.40
CA ILE A 65 -0.51 13.83 6.82
C ILE A 65 0.99 13.88 7.11
N TYR A 66 1.75 12.95 6.55
CA TYR A 66 3.21 12.89 6.72
C TYR A 66 3.89 14.13 6.15
N TYR A 67 3.55 14.57 4.95
CA TYR A 67 4.11 15.77 4.34
C TYR A 67 3.75 17.03 5.11
N ALA A 68 2.50 17.17 5.55
CA ALA A 68 2.08 18.29 6.39
C ALA A 68 2.86 18.35 7.71
N LYS A 69 3.11 17.20 8.35
CA LYS A 69 3.89 17.13 9.60
C LYS A 69 5.36 17.49 9.41
N ASN A 70 5.95 17.13 8.27
CA ASN A 70 7.38 17.30 7.99
C ASN A 70 7.69 18.52 7.12
N GLN A 71 6.70 19.38 6.84
CA GLN A 71 6.85 20.56 5.98
C GLN A 71 7.40 20.23 4.57
N ILE A 72 7.06 19.04 4.06
CA ILE A 72 7.43 18.61 2.71
C ILE A 72 6.36 19.14 1.75
N LEU A 73 6.78 19.84 0.70
CA LEU A 73 5.91 20.28 -0.38
C LEU A 73 6.25 19.48 -1.64
N ASP A 74 5.40 18.51 -1.97
CA ASP A 74 5.51 17.74 -3.20
C ASP A 74 5.02 18.59 -4.38
N VAL A 75 5.91 18.89 -5.33
CA VAL A 75 5.63 19.76 -6.48
C VAL A 75 6.15 19.15 -7.77
N GLU A 76 5.33 19.20 -8.81
CA GLU A 76 5.74 18.91 -10.17
C GLU A 76 6.07 20.22 -10.89
N ALA A 77 7.33 20.40 -11.31
CA ALA A 77 7.78 21.59 -12.02
C ALA A 77 7.92 21.29 -13.52
N ILE A 78 7.25 22.08 -14.36
CA ILE A 78 7.39 22.02 -15.82
C ILE A 78 8.32 23.15 -16.26
N LEU A 79 9.45 22.80 -16.85
CA LEU A 79 10.48 23.75 -17.26
C LEU A 79 10.81 23.61 -18.75
N ARG A 80 11.12 24.73 -19.41
CA ARG A 80 11.52 24.76 -20.83
C ARG A 80 12.96 24.27 -21.06
N MET A 81 13.80 24.29 -20.02
CA MET A 81 15.20 23.90 -20.05
C MET A 81 15.54 23.16 -18.75
N ASN A 82 16.42 22.17 -18.81
CA ASN A 82 16.81 21.36 -17.65
C ASN A 82 17.56 22.20 -16.61
N LEU A 83 17.36 21.89 -15.33
CA LEU A 83 18.12 22.48 -14.23
C LEU A 83 19.52 21.83 -14.16
N THR A 84 20.53 22.65 -13.89
CA THR A 84 21.92 22.24 -13.63
C THR A 84 22.14 21.91 -12.17
#